data_AF-A0A4P2QGS3-F1
#
_entry.id   AF-A0A4P2QGS3-F1
#
_cell.length_a   1.000
_cell.length_b   1.000
_cell.length_c   1.000
_cell.angle_alpha   90.00
_cell.angle_beta   90.00
_cell.angle_gamma   90.00
#
_symmetry.space_group_name_H-M   'P 1'
#
loop_
_entity.id
_entity.type
_entity.pdbx_description
1 polymer ?
#
loop_
_entity_poly.entity_id
_entity_poly.type
_entity_poly.pdbx_seq_one_letter_code
_entity_poly.pdbx_strand_id
1 'polypeptide(L)'
;MSIPQKPVASALLLATAAPLNFRATSRDRSGSTLGVLLDASGAQQHLVIEEGGPEGTWMLSSALPPGHASFLLYESAANVLRGGNLSEGGTISYQGALYRIETSLDGNTRTAKVSGSV
;
A
#
# COMPACT_ATOMS: atom_id res chain seq x y z
N MET A 1 -6.49 16.04 22.61
CA MET A 1 -5.29 15.39 22.07
C MET A 1 -5.76 14.54 20.91
N SER A 2 -5.40 14.89 19.67
CA SER A 2 -5.75 14.07 18.51
C SER A 2 -4.89 12.82 18.54
N ILE A 3 -5.51 11.64 18.55
CA ILE A 3 -4.80 10.38 18.35
C ILE A 3 -4.28 10.42 16.92
N PRO A 4 -2.98 10.16 16.66
CA PRO A 4 -2.47 10.15 15.31
C PRO A 4 -3.27 9.15 14.48
N GLN A 5 -3.99 9.64 13.48
CA GLN A 5 -4.75 8.76 12.60
C GLN A 5 -3.75 7.94 11.78
N LYS A 6 -3.99 6.64 11.61
CA LYS A 6 -3.20 5.85 10.65
C LYS A 6 -3.69 6.18 9.24
N PRO A 7 -2.84 6.05 8.20
CA PRO A 7 -3.30 6.39 6.87
C PRO A 7 -4.39 5.41 6.43
N VAL A 8 -5.42 5.94 5.79
CA VAL A 8 -6.59 5.14 5.38
C VAL A 8 -6.50 4.74 3.91
N ALA A 9 -6.94 3.52 3.61
CA ALA A 9 -7.15 3.10 2.22
C ALA A 9 -8.44 3.74 1.68
N SER A 10 -8.42 4.15 0.41
CA SER A 10 -9.57 4.76 -0.26
C SER A 10 -10.09 3.87 -1.38
N ALA A 11 -11.33 4.10 -1.83
CA ALA A 11 -11.91 3.33 -2.92
C ALA A 11 -11.13 3.57 -4.23
N LEU A 12 -10.63 4.81 -4.40
CA LEU A 12 -9.79 5.19 -5.52
C LEU A 12 -8.46 4.44 -5.53
N LEU A 13 -7.84 4.22 -4.37
CA LEU A 13 -6.62 3.42 -4.26
C LEU A 13 -6.86 2.00 -4.78
N LEU A 14 -7.91 1.34 -4.31
CA LEU A 14 -8.23 -0.04 -4.71
C LEU A 14 -8.59 -0.11 -6.19
N ALA A 15 -9.42 0.81 -6.68
CA ALA A 15 -9.78 0.89 -8.10
C ALA A 15 -8.55 1.08 -9.00
N THR A 16 -7.61 1.92 -8.58
CA THR A 16 -6.35 2.16 -9.30
C THR A 16 -5.39 0.98 -9.20
N ALA A 17 -5.36 0.27 -8.06
CA ALA A 17 -4.49 -0.87 -7.85
C ALA A 17 -4.96 -2.14 -8.56
N ALA A 18 -6.28 -2.37 -8.65
CA ALA A 18 -6.89 -3.56 -9.23
C ALA A 18 -6.33 -4.01 -10.59
N PRO A 19 -6.11 -3.13 -11.58
CA PRO A 19 -5.55 -3.53 -12.88
C PRO A 19 -4.02 -3.68 -12.90
N LEU A 20 -3.31 -3.41 -11.80
CA LEU A 20 -1.85 -3.38 -11.77
C LEU A 20 -1.22 -4.74 -11.53
N ASN A 21 0.01 -4.91 -12.00
CA ASN A 21 0.81 -6.10 -11.78
C ASN A 21 1.84 -5.86 -10.68
N PHE A 22 2.01 -6.83 -9.80
CA PHE A 22 3.10 -6.78 -8.83
C PHE A 22 4.42 -7.25 -9.46
N ARG A 23 5.49 -6.47 -9.29
CA ARG A 23 6.85 -6.86 -9.64
C ARG A 23 7.72 -6.87 -8.38
N ALA A 24 8.23 -8.05 -8.03
CA ALA A 24 9.23 -8.19 -6.98
C ALA A 24 10.51 -7.42 -7.35
N THR A 25 11.08 -6.70 -6.38
CA THR A 25 12.31 -5.91 -6.56
C THR A 25 13.37 -6.26 -5.53
N SER A 26 12.98 -6.68 -4.33
CA SER A 26 13.89 -7.00 -3.24
C SER A 26 13.24 -7.96 -2.24
N ARG A 27 14.01 -8.34 -1.22
CA ARG A 27 13.52 -9.07 -0.05
C ARG A 27 13.84 -8.28 1.20
N ASP A 28 12.96 -8.34 2.19
CA ASP A 28 13.23 -7.77 3.50
C ASP A 28 14.22 -8.64 4.31
N ARG A 29 14.62 -8.17 5.50
CA ARG A 29 15.55 -8.92 6.37
C ARG A 29 15.04 -10.29 6.82
N SER A 30 13.72 -10.55 6.77
CA SER A 30 13.12 -11.85 7.08
C SER A 30 13.06 -12.79 5.86
N GLY A 31 13.42 -12.30 4.68
CA GLY A 31 13.34 -13.01 3.40
C GLY A 31 12.01 -12.83 2.65
N SER A 32 11.10 -12.01 3.18
CA SER A 32 9.80 -11.74 2.58
C SER A 32 9.92 -10.85 1.34
N THR A 33 9.15 -11.13 0.30
CA THR A 33 9.21 -10.41 -0.99
C THR A 33 8.67 -8.99 -0.87
N LEU A 34 9.46 -8.02 -1.34
CA LEU A 34 9.09 -6.62 -1.51
C LEU A 34 9.08 -6.25 -2.99
N GLY A 35 8.20 -5.33 -3.38
CA GLY A 35 8.05 -4.95 -4.77
C GLY A 35 7.24 -3.68 -5.00
N VAL A 36 6.90 -3.47 -6.26
CA VAL A 36 6.16 -2.32 -6.74
C VAL A 36 4.97 -2.78 -7.58
N LEU A 37 3.99 -1.90 -7.76
CA LEU A 37 2.90 -2.11 -8.71
C LEU A 37 3.26 -1.45 -10.04
N LEU A 38 2.93 -2.13 -11.14
CA LEU A 38 3.16 -1.69 -12.50
C LEU A 38 1.84 -1.62 -13.25
N ASP A 39 1.69 -0.60 -14.09
CA ASP A 39 0.58 -0.57 -15.05
C ASP A 39 0.81 -1.50 -16.25
N ALA A 40 -0.16 -1.54 -17.16
CA ALA A 40 -0.12 -2.39 -18.35
C ALA A 40 1.06 -2.07 -19.31
N SER A 41 1.62 -0.87 -19.24
CA SER A 41 2.82 -0.48 -20.02
C SER A 41 4.12 -0.93 -19.35
N GLY A 42 4.05 -1.45 -18.12
CA GLY A 42 5.21 -1.78 -17.29
C GLY A 42 5.77 -0.59 -16.52
N ALA A 43 5.12 0.58 -16.56
CA ALA A 43 5.54 1.74 -15.81
C ALA A 43 5.16 1.58 -14.32
N GLN A 44 6.08 2.02 -13.46
CA GLN A 44 5.94 1.89 -12.02
C GLN A 44 4.92 2.89 -11.47
N GLN A 45 4.03 2.38 -10.62
CA GLN A 45 3.11 3.17 -9.82
C GLN A 45 3.67 3.28 -8.40
N HIS A 46 3.85 4.50 -7.93
CA HIS A 46 4.39 4.83 -6.62
C HIS A 46 3.29 4.85 -5.58
N LEU A 47 3.35 3.95 -4.61
CA LEU A 47 2.51 4.02 -3.42
C LEU A 47 3.05 5.11 -2.49
N VAL A 48 2.20 6.08 -2.13
CA VAL A 48 2.50 7.22 -1.27
C VAL A 48 1.33 7.49 -0.32
N ILE A 49 1.54 8.38 0.65
CA ILE A 49 0.49 8.92 1.52
C ILE A 49 0.29 10.38 1.11
N GLU A 50 -0.89 10.71 0.63
CA GLU A 50 -1.31 12.08 0.32
C GLU A 50 -1.71 12.78 1.63
N GLU A 51 -1.12 13.95 1.89
CA GLU A 51 -1.10 14.74 3.13
C GLU A 51 0.05 14.44 4.11
N GLY A 52 0.67 15.53 4.61
CA GLY A 52 2.02 15.61 5.16
C GLY A 52 2.26 14.91 6.51
N GLY A 53 2.03 13.61 6.58
CA GLY A 53 2.29 12.83 7.78
C GLY A 53 1.72 11.40 7.73
N PRO A 54 1.84 10.63 8.82
CA PRO A 54 1.26 9.31 8.95
C PRO A 54 -0.27 9.31 9.03
N GLU A 55 -0.93 10.47 8.92
CA GLU A 55 -2.38 10.65 9.10
C GLU A 55 -3.15 10.81 7.77
N GLY A 56 -2.46 10.72 6.63
CA GLY A 56 -3.05 10.98 5.30
C GLY A 56 -3.78 9.81 4.65
N THR A 57 -4.02 9.91 3.35
CA THR A 57 -4.69 8.85 2.57
C THR A 57 -3.71 8.12 1.66
N TRP A 58 -3.80 6.80 1.60
CA TRP A 58 -2.98 6.02 0.65
C TRP A 58 -3.39 6.32 -0.79
N MET A 59 -2.40 6.58 -1.65
CA MET A 59 -2.57 6.85 -3.07
C MET A 59 -1.51 6.15 -3.92
N LEU A 60 -1.89 5.78 -5.15
CA LEU A 60 -0.96 5.40 -6.21
C LEU A 60 -0.77 6.56 -7.18
N SER A 61 0.48 6.90 -7.48
CA SER A 61 0.83 7.95 -8.42
C SER A 61 1.83 7.43 -9.46
N SER A 62 1.64 7.82 -10.72
CA SER A 62 2.55 7.46 -11.82
C SER A 62 3.88 8.23 -11.75
N ALA A 63 3.92 9.36 -11.05
CA ALA A 63 5.12 10.13 -10.77
C ALA A 63 5.25 10.37 -9.27
N LEU A 64 6.46 10.27 -8.72
CA LEU A 64 6.68 10.52 -7.29
C LEU A 64 6.45 12.01 -6.98
N PRO A 65 5.45 12.37 -6.15
CA PRO A 65 5.18 13.77 -5.84
C PRO A 65 6.37 14.40 -5.07
N PRO A 66 6.66 15.70 -5.28
CA PRO A 66 7.72 16.39 -4.54
C PRO A 66 7.53 16.26 -3.02
N GLY A 67 8.62 16.01 -2.30
CA GLY A 67 8.61 15.84 -0.84
C GLY A 67 8.02 14.52 -0.33
N HIS A 68 7.58 13.63 -1.21
CA HIS A 68 7.05 12.31 -0.83
C HIS A 68 8.08 11.21 -1.06
N ALA A 69 7.99 10.16 -0.24
CA ALA A 69 8.77 8.94 -0.41
C ALA A 69 7.83 7.80 -0.80
N SER A 70 8.24 7.00 -1.79
CA SER A 70 7.48 5.83 -2.21
C SER A 70 7.67 4.67 -1.24
N PHE A 71 6.62 3.90 -1.02
CA PHE A 71 6.64 2.68 -0.22
C PHE A 71 6.78 1.44 -1.13
N LEU A 72 7.67 0.52 -0.76
CA LEU A 72 7.66 -0.83 -1.35
C LEU A 72 6.56 -1.66 -0.70
N LEU A 73 5.83 -2.41 -1.51
CA LEU A 73 4.76 -3.29 -1.04
C LEU A 73 5.30 -4.67 -0.73
N TYR A 74 4.88 -5.22 0.41
CA TYR A 74 4.89 -6.67 0.57
C TYR A 74 3.95 -7.30 -0.46
N GLU A 75 4.31 -8.48 -0.96
CA GLU A 75 3.47 -9.20 -1.94
C GLU A 75 2.04 -9.44 -1.42
N SER A 76 1.88 -9.74 -0.13
CA SER A 76 0.57 -9.87 0.51
C SER A 76 -0.25 -8.58 0.46
N ALA A 77 0.39 -7.43 0.70
CA ALA A 77 -0.27 -6.13 0.61
C ALA A 77 -0.68 -5.80 -0.83
N ALA A 78 0.18 -6.12 -1.81
CA ALA A 78 -0.17 -5.99 -3.21
C ALA A 78 -1.36 -6.88 -3.62
N ASN A 79 -1.46 -8.10 -3.07
CA ASN A 79 -2.59 -8.99 -3.35
C ASN A 79 -3.91 -8.44 -2.77
N VAL A 80 -3.88 -7.94 -1.53
CA VAL A 80 -5.03 -7.31 -0.88
C VAL A 80 -5.48 -6.05 -1.62
N LEU A 81 -4.54 -5.20 -2.06
CA LEU A 81 -4.85 -4.00 -2.83
C LEU A 81 -5.53 -4.31 -4.17
N ARG A 82 -5.09 -5.37 -4.84
CA ARG A 82 -5.55 -5.71 -6.19
C ARG A 82 -6.90 -6.43 -6.20
N GLY A 83 -7.16 -7.26 -5.19
CA GLY A 83 -8.34 -8.13 -5.16
C GLY A 83 -9.30 -7.88 -4.00
N GLY A 84 -9.00 -6.91 -3.14
CA GLY A 84 -9.81 -6.61 -1.96
C GLY A 84 -10.98 -5.66 -2.25
N ASN A 85 -11.95 -5.63 -1.33
CA ASN A 85 -13.08 -4.71 -1.38
C ASN A 85 -13.05 -3.79 -0.16
N LEU A 86 -13.20 -2.48 -0.38
CA LEU A 86 -13.16 -1.50 0.71
C LEU A 86 -14.47 -1.49 1.50
N SER A 87 -14.36 -1.38 2.82
CA SER A 87 -15.48 -1.02 3.70
C SER A 87 -15.46 0.46 4.07
N GLU A 88 -16.58 0.99 4.58
CA GLU A 88 -16.70 2.42 4.97
C GLU A 88 -15.64 2.89 6.00
N GLY A 89 -14.98 1.96 6.71
CA GLY A 89 -13.95 2.27 7.71
C GLY A 89 -12.50 2.25 7.20
N GLY A 90 -12.25 2.13 5.89
CA GLY A 90 -10.90 2.06 5.33
C GLY A 90 -10.21 0.70 5.51
N THR A 91 -10.98 -0.32 5.92
CA THR A 91 -10.57 -1.72 6.00
C THR A 91 -10.88 -2.40 4.67
N ILE A 92 -10.05 -3.34 4.27
CA ILE A 92 -10.14 -4.07 3.01
C ILE A 92 -10.53 -5.52 3.32
N SER A 93 -11.65 -5.99 2.80
CA SER A 93 -12.02 -7.40 2.84
C SER A 93 -11.35 -8.15 1.70
N TYR A 94 -10.66 -9.24 2.02
CA TYR A 94 -9.97 -10.08 1.03
C TYR A 94 -9.93 -11.52 1.54
N GLN A 95 -10.33 -12.48 0.70
CA GLN A 95 -10.31 -13.93 1.01
C GLN A 95 -10.90 -14.30 2.38
N GLY A 96 -11.99 -13.65 2.79
CA GLY A 96 -12.69 -13.95 4.05
C GLY A 96 -12.10 -13.30 5.30
N ALA A 97 -11.05 -12.49 5.18
CA ALA A 97 -10.44 -11.74 6.28
C ALA A 97 -10.51 -10.22 6.04
N LEU A 98 -10.29 -9.46 7.12
CA LEU A 98 -10.28 -8.00 7.11
C LEU A 98 -8.84 -7.50 7.31
N TYR A 99 -8.40 -6.63 6.41
CA TYR A 99 -7.04 -6.10 6.37
C TYR A 99 -7.01 -4.58 6.42
N ARG A 100 -5.96 -4.02 6.99
CA ARG A 100 -5.61 -2.60 6.87
C ARG A 100 -4.20 -2.48 6.31
N ILE A 101 -3.98 -1.49 5.44
CA ILE A 101 -2.63 -1.17 4.98
C ILE A 101 -1.97 -0.28 5.99
N GLU A 102 -0.75 -0.65 6.35
CA GLU A 102 0.04 0.03 7.36
C GLU A 102 1.44 0.32 6.83
N THR A 103 1.98 1.44 7.32
CA THR A 103 3.39 1.76 7.12
C THR A 103 4.25 0.83 7.98
N SER A 104 5.42 0.49 7.45
CA SER A 104 6.48 -0.20 8.17
C SER A 104 7.84 0.27 7.66
N LEU A 105 8.89 -0.08 8.39
CA LEU A 105 10.28 0.25 8.06
C LEU A 105 11.09 -1.04 8.10
N ASP A 106 11.73 -1.36 6.97
CA ASP A 106 12.78 -2.37 6.93
C ASP A 106 14.15 -1.71 6.72
N GLY A 107 14.89 -1.54 7.81
CA GLY A 107 16.08 -0.71 7.83
C GLY A 107 15.73 0.74 7.47
N ASN A 108 16.29 1.23 6.36
CA ASN A 108 15.99 2.57 5.83
C ASN A 108 14.89 2.55 4.75
N THR A 109 14.36 1.37 4.40
CA THR A 109 13.35 1.20 3.35
C THR A 109 11.96 1.38 3.94
N ARG A 110 11.16 2.28 3.36
CA ARG A 110 9.75 2.42 3.68
C ARG A 110 8.96 1.31 3.01
N THR A 111 8.21 0.55 3.80
CA THR A 111 7.40 -0.56 3.30
C THR A 111 5.94 -0.41 3.69
N ALA A 112 5.06 -0.96 2.88
CA ALA A 112 3.63 -1.05 3.13
C ALA A 112 3.25 -2.52 3.28
N LYS A 113 2.69 -2.86 4.44
CA LYS A 113 2.22 -4.20 4.78
C LYS A 113 0.73 -4.19 5.06
N VAL A 114 0.13 -5.37 5.13
CA VAL A 114 -1.23 -5.54 5.65
C VAL A 114 -1.18 -6.12 7.05
N SER A 115 -2.00 -5.58 7.95
CA SER A 115 -2.35 -6.22 9.22
C SER A 115 -3.81 -6.62 9.16
N GLY A 116 -4.14 -7.82 9.64
CA GLY A 116 -5.50 -8.32 9.60
C GLY A 116 -5.91 -8.98 10.90
N SER A 117 -7.22 -9.01 11.12
CA SER A 117 -7.86 -9.82 12.15
C SER A 117 -8.71 -10.87 11.43
N VAL A 118 -8.49 -12.13 11.79
CA VAL A 118 -9.34 -13.27 11.38
C VAL A 118 -10.52 -13.39 12.33
#